data_AF-A0A353A3F4-F1
#
_entry.id   AF-A0A353A3F4-F1
#
_cell.length_a   1.000
_cell.length_b   1.000
_cell.length_c   1.000
_cell.angle_alpha   90.00
_cell.angle_beta   90.00
_cell.angle_gamma   90.00
#
_symmetry.space_group_name_H-M   'P 1'
#
loop_
_entity.id
_entity.type
_entity.pdbx_description
1 polymer ?
#
loop_
_entity_poly.entity_id
_entity_poly.type
_entity_poly.pdbx_seq_one_letter_code
_entity_poly.pdbx_strand_id
1 'polypeptide(L)'
;MSMINCPECHQRVSSLAGTCPHCGVAIRGNVKQCPTCKTYVMKDATTCPVCSSILQPAPESADGDTATGGGGKQPVRKNKGKCIAWTLLGLALCIAVAASCYIFTNRREKQREEEQYARLEALTNPEYYQQFLIDFPNSSHYDDVKRRMDALVQEEGDWKAMLGGVSRSSVTQFMEKHPQSARICICENMLDSMDWADAISQQTPEAIDRYLSMHPEGQYVTEAAGKKNELAMARISPEEKALVRGVLETFLNNGIGKQDTAAIRQCCAADVESFCGTAHATPAQIAAFARKRMERDVIGLHYQTGAEMSVSRQSMGDSTLGYAVEFTVNETSARKDPTQNSERQYRASALLNADRKIVKLNIR
;
A
#
# COMPACT_ATOMS: atom_id res chain seq x y z
N MET A 1 4.93 4.70 -31.20
CA MET A 1 3.97 4.15 -30.22
C MET A 1 3.00 5.27 -29.86
N SER A 2 1.71 5.13 -30.16
CA SER A 2 0.71 6.15 -29.83
C SER A 2 0.25 5.98 -28.37
N MET A 3 0.57 6.99 -27.55
CA MET A 3 0.00 7.17 -26.22
C MET A 3 -1.40 7.75 -26.36
N ILE A 4 -2.35 7.18 -25.64
CA ILE A 4 -3.76 7.61 -25.58
C ILE A 4 -4.10 7.97 -24.14
N ASN A 5 -5.12 8.80 -23.93
CA ASN A 5 -5.67 8.98 -22.59
C ASN A 5 -6.72 7.90 -22.35
N CYS A 6 -6.65 7.27 -21.18
CA CYS A 6 -7.65 6.30 -20.76
C CYS A 6 -9.04 6.96 -20.73
N PRO A 7 -10.08 6.37 -21.34
CA PRO A 7 -11.42 6.95 -21.32
C PRO A 7 -12.06 6.95 -19.92
N GLU A 8 -11.62 6.08 -19.03
CA GLU A 8 -12.12 5.98 -17.64
C GLU A 8 -11.36 6.90 -16.68
N CYS A 9 -10.03 6.81 -16.64
CA CYS A 9 -9.23 7.52 -15.62
C CYS A 9 -8.40 8.68 -16.17
N HIS A 10 -8.50 8.98 -17.47
CA HIS A 10 -7.81 10.07 -18.19
C HIS A 10 -6.28 10.09 -18.13
N GLN A 11 -5.65 9.07 -17.53
CA GLN A 11 -4.20 8.92 -17.50
C GLN A 11 -3.64 8.46 -18.86
N ARG A 12 -2.40 8.86 -19.16
CA ARG A 12 -1.73 8.51 -20.43
C ARG A 12 -1.31 7.04 -20.41
N VAL A 13 -1.84 6.26 -21.34
CA VAL A 13 -1.58 4.82 -21.48
C VAL A 13 -1.27 4.47 -22.93
N SER A 14 -0.53 3.38 -23.15
CA SER A 14 -0.26 2.91 -24.51
C SER A 14 -1.54 2.37 -25.16
N SER A 15 -1.80 2.73 -26.43
CA SER A 15 -2.91 2.17 -27.22
C SER A 15 -2.84 0.65 -27.43
N LEU A 16 -1.67 0.04 -27.18
CA LEU A 16 -1.45 -1.41 -27.28
C LEU A 16 -1.51 -2.12 -25.92
N ALA A 17 -1.69 -1.38 -24.82
CA ALA A 17 -1.80 -1.98 -23.49
C ALA A 17 -3.03 -2.90 -23.44
N GLY A 18 -2.89 -4.11 -22.88
CA GLY A 18 -4.03 -5.01 -22.63
C GLY A 18 -5.06 -4.33 -21.71
N THR A 19 -4.56 -3.76 -20.62
CA THR A 19 -5.34 -3.13 -19.55
C THR A 19 -4.66 -1.84 -19.10
N CYS A 20 -5.45 -0.86 -18.67
CA CYS A 20 -4.94 0.37 -18.08
C CYS A 20 -4.28 0.07 -16.71
N PRO A 21 -2.99 0.43 -16.50
CA PRO A 21 -2.31 0.22 -15.23
C PRO A 21 -2.82 1.13 -14.09
N HIS A 22 -3.62 2.15 -14.39
CA HIS A 22 -4.12 3.10 -13.40
C HIS A 22 -5.54 2.79 -12.91
N CYS A 23 -6.39 2.14 -13.71
CA CYS A 23 -7.78 1.85 -13.32
C CYS A 23 -8.25 0.44 -13.67
N GLY A 24 -7.43 -0.39 -14.34
CA GLY A 24 -7.80 -1.77 -14.64
C GLY A 24 -8.77 -1.96 -15.82
N VAL A 25 -9.14 -0.91 -16.57
CA VAL A 25 -10.01 -1.05 -17.74
C VAL A 25 -9.27 -1.69 -18.93
N ALA A 26 -9.90 -2.63 -19.63
CA ALA A 26 -9.32 -3.26 -20.82
C ALA A 26 -9.24 -2.27 -21.99
N ILE A 27 -8.03 -2.04 -22.52
CA ILE A 27 -7.77 -1.07 -23.59
C ILE A 27 -7.69 -1.78 -24.95
N ARG A 28 -6.99 -2.91 -25.03
CA ARG A 28 -6.76 -3.62 -26.29
C ARG A 28 -8.08 -4.19 -26.85
N GLY A 29 -8.56 -3.61 -27.96
CA GLY A 29 -9.76 -4.05 -28.68
C GLY A 29 -11.09 -3.42 -28.22
N ASN A 30 -11.07 -2.63 -27.15
CA ASN A 30 -12.27 -2.03 -26.53
C ASN A 30 -12.37 -0.51 -26.68
N VAL A 31 -11.43 0.13 -27.38
CA VAL A 31 -11.45 1.58 -27.66
C VAL A 31 -11.54 1.87 -29.16
N LYS A 32 -12.29 2.90 -29.54
CA LYS A 32 -12.39 3.44 -30.92
C LYS A 32 -12.06 4.93 -30.92
N GLN A 33 -11.54 5.46 -32.03
CA GLN A 33 -11.36 6.91 -32.18
C GLN A 33 -12.65 7.56 -32.67
N CYS A 34 -13.02 8.68 -32.05
CA CYS A 34 -14.09 9.53 -32.53
C CYS A 34 -13.72 10.11 -33.92
N PRO A 35 -14.59 9.99 -34.94
CA PRO A 35 -14.32 10.51 -36.28
C PRO A 35 -14.26 12.04 -36.33
N THR A 36 -14.90 12.74 -35.38
CA THR A 36 -14.98 14.20 -35.34
C THR A 36 -13.80 14.83 -34.60
N CYS A 37 -13.51 14.39 -33.37
CA CYS A 37 -12.49 15.02 -32.52
C CYS A 37 -11.22 14.17 -32.30
N LYS A 38 -11.15 12.96 -32.87
CA LYS A 38 -10.01 12.01 -32.76
C LYS A 38 -9.70 11.51 -31.33
N THR A 39 -10.52 11.83 -30.34
CA THR A 39 -10.41 11.31 -28.97
C THR A 39 -10.78 9.82 -28.93
N TYR A 40 -10.07 9.05 -28.09
CA TYR A 40 -10.37 7.64 -27.85
C TYR A 40 -11.54 7.50 -26.87
N VAL A 41 -12.54 6.72 -27.26
CA VAL A 41 -13.77 6.46 -26.51
C VAL A 41 -14.02 4.95 -26.49
N MET A 42 -14.80 4.46 -25.54
CA MET A 42 -15.12 3.03 -25.48
C MET A 42 -15.95 2.61 -26.70
N LYS A 43 -15.81 1.34 -27.12
CA LYS A 43 -16.41 0.81 -28.34
C LYS A 43 -17.95 0.85 -28.30
N ASP A 44 -18.52 0.66 -27.12
CA ASP A 44 -19.93 0.70 -26.77
C ASP A 44 -20.50 2.11 -26.60
N ALA A 45 -19.65 3.15 -26.49
CA ALA A 45 -20.10 4.53 -26.39
C ALA A 45 -20.89 4.95 -27.65
N THR A 46 -22.13 5.39 -27.43
CA THR A 46 -23.06 5.91 -28.45
C THR A 46 -22.84 7.38 -28.76
N THR A 47 -22.31 8.14 -27.80
CA THR A 47 -22.04 9.59 -27.91
C THR A 47 -20.61 9.90 -27.45
N CYS A 48 -19.88 10.74 -28.18
CA CYS A 48 -18.55 11.17 -27.75
C CYS A 48 -18.65 12.16 -26.58
N PRO A 49 -17.99 11.94 -25.43
CA PRO A 49 -18.06 12.83 -24.28
C PRO A 49 -17.38 14.19 -24.50
N VAL A 50 -16.49 14.29 -25.49
CA VAL A 50 -15.73 15.53 -25.76
C VAL A 50 -16.45 16.45 -26.75
N CYS A 51 -17.12 15.90 -27.76
CA CYS A 51 -17.74 16.70 -28.83
C CYS A 51 -19.22 16.39 -29.08
N SER A 52 -19.82 15.47 -28.31
CA SER A 52 -21.23 15.07 -28.39
C SER A 52 -21.68 14.51 -29.75
N SER A 53 -20.75 14.13 -30.63
CA SER A 53 -21.07 13.47 -31.90
C SER A 53 -21.54 12.03 -31.65
N ILE A 54 -22.62 11.63 -32.31
CA ILE A 54 -23.15 10.26 -32.28
C ILE A 54 -22.19 9.32 -33.03
N LEU A 55 -21.85 8.17 -32.44
CA LEU A 55 -20.79 7.27 -32.89
C LEU A 55 -21.32 5.95 -33.51
N GLN A 56 -22.61 5.90 -33.85
CA GLN A 56 -23.26 4.76 -34.52
C GLN A 56 -23.38 4.98 -36.04
N PRO A 57 -23.25 3.93 -36.87
CA PRO A 57 -23.59 4.00 -38.30
C PRO A 57 -25.11 4.03 -38.49
N ALA A 58 -25.56 4.86 -39.43
CA ALA A 58 -26.97 5.15 -39.72
C ALA A 58 -27.76 3.94 -40.27
N PRO A 59 -29.06 3.81 -39.96
CA PRO A 59 -30.03 3.23 -40.86
C PRO A 59 -30.60 4.30 -41.80
N GLU A 60 -30.78 3.86 -43.04
CA GLU A 60 -31.22 4.59 -44.22
C GLU A 60 -32.58 5.27 -44.04
N SER A 61 -32.64 6.50 -44.55
CA SER A 61 -33.84 7.25 -44.92
C SER A 61 -34.66 6.50 -45.97
N ALA A 62 -35.99 6.55 -45.85
CA ALA A 62 -36.90 6.34 -46.97
C ALA A 62 -37.95 7.46 -46.97
N ASP A 63 -37.86 8.28 -48.02
CA ASP A 63 -38.80 9.30 -48.44
C ASP A 63 -40.20 8.74 -48.76
N GLY A 64 -41.18 9.64 -48.78
CA GLY A 64 -42.53 9.38 -49.28
C GLY A 64 -43.35 10.65 -49.45
N ASP A 65 -43.00 11.47 -50.44
CA ASP A 65 -43.89 12.45 -51.06
C ASP A 65 -45.12 11.74 -51.67
N THR A 66 -46.31 12.38 -51.66
CA THR A 66 -47.05 12.80 -52.88
C THR A 66 -48.40 13.44 -52.51
N ALA A 67 -48.69 14.54 -53.22
CA ALA A 67 -49.85 15.41 -53.17
C ALA A 67 -51.19 14.81 -53.67
N THR A 68 -52.30 15.42 -53.24
CA THR A 68 -53.51 15.72 -54.05
C THR A 68 -54.35 16.69 -53.18
N GLY A 69 -54.82 17.86 -53.60
CA GLY A 69 -55.44 18.27 -54.86
C GLY A 69 -56.88 18.70 -54.52
N GLY A 70 -57.26 19.94 -54.83
CA GLY A 70 -58.67 20.36 -54.69
C GLY A 70 -58.88 21.84 -54.42
N GLY A 71 -58.83 22.65 -55.48
CA GLY A 71 -59.29 24.02 -55.44
C GLY A 71 -60.81 24.12 -55.25
N GLY A 72 -61.24 25.18 -54.58
CA GLY A 72 -62.63 25.60 -54.49
C GLY A 72 -62.69 27.08 -54.13
N LYS A 73 -62.97 27.92 -55.14
CA LYS A 73 -63.07 29.38 -55.01
C LYS A 73 -64.39 29.80 -54.35
N GLN A 74 -64.27 30.84 -53.50
CA GLN A 74 -65.21 31.94 -53.27
C GLN A 74 -66.54 31.66 -52.51
N PRO A 75 -67.18 32.67 -51.89
CA PRO A 75 -66.95 34.12 -52.01
C PRO A 75 -66.75 34.90 -50.72
N VAL A 76 -66.03 36.01 -50.90
CA VAL A 76 -65.92 37.14 -49.99
C VAL A 76 -67.30 37.74 -49.71
N ARG A 77 -67.69 37.82 -48.43
CA ARG A 77 -68.68 38.79 -47.94
C ARG A 77 -67.96 39.90 -47.17
N LYS A 78 -67.93 41.08 -47.78
CA LYS A 78 -67.54 42.34 -47.14
C LYS A 78 -68.50 42.62 -45.97
N ASN A 79 -67.95 42.82 -44.78
CA ASN A 79 -68.58 43.67 -43.78
C ASN A 79 -67.56 44.70 -43.31
N LYS A 80 -67.82 45.96 -43.68
CA LYS A 80 -67.12 47.14 -43.17
C LYS A 80 -67.50 47.29 -41.70
N GLY A 81 -66.48 47.42 -40.84
CA GLY A 81 -66.64 47.66 -39.41
C GLY A 81 -66.07 46.53 -38.55
N LYS A 82 -64.74 46.35 -38.55
CA LYS A 82 -63.95 45.63 -37.52
C LYS A 82 -62.42 45.75 -37.72
N CYS A 83 -61.93 46.82 -38.35
CA CYS A 83 -60.48 47.04 -38.48
C CYS A 83 -59.76 47.28 -37.14
N ILE A 84 -60.49 47.55 -36.06
CA ILE A 84 -59.92 47.72 -34.71
C ILE A 84 -59.93 46.38 -33.93
N ALA A 85 -60.90 45.50 -34.17
CA ALA A 85 -60.99 44.22 -33.44
C ALA A 85 -59.95 43.19 -33.91
N TRP A 86 -59.67 43.12 -35.21
CA TRP A 86 -58.63 42.23 -35.75
C TRP A 86 -57.21 42.74 -35.46
N THR A 87 -57.01 44.05 -35.34
CA THR A 87 -55.72 44.62 -34.90
C THR A 87 -55.51 44.42 -33.41
N LEU A 88 -56.55 44.58 -32.57
CA LEU A 88 -56.48 44.26 -31.14
C LEU A 88 -56.26 42.75 -30.88
N LEU A 89 -56.89 41.87 -31.66
CA LEU A 89 -56.68 40.42 -31.58
C LEU A 89 -55.26 40.02 -32.03
N GLY A 90 -54.77 40.63 -33.12
CA GLY A 90 -53.39 40.43 -33.59
C GLY A 90 -52.36 40.94 -32.57
N LEU A 91 -52.60 42.10 -31.96
CA LEU A 91 -51.75 42.65 -30.90
C LEU A 91 -51.74 41.76 -29.65
N ALA A 92 -52.90 41.26 -29.22
CA ALA A 92 -53.00 40.33 -28.10
C ALA A 92 -52.25 39.01 -28.38
N LEU A 93 -52.30 38.50 -29.62
CA LEU A 93 -51.56 37.31 -30.03
C LEU A 93 -50.05 37.56 -30.05
N CYS A 94 -49.60 38.73 -30.54
CA CYS A 94 -48.18 39.13 -30.46
C CYS A 94 -47.69 39.23 -29.01
N ILE A 95 -48.49 39.78 -28.09
CA ILE A 95 -48.15 39.85 -26.66
C ILE A 95 -48.08 38.44 -26.06
N ALA A 96 -49.01 37.55 -26.39
CA ALA A 96 -49.00 36.17 -25.91
C ALA A 96 -47.78 35.38 -26.43
N VAL A 97 -47.39 35.59 -27.69
CA VAL A 97 -46.17 34.99 -28.27
C VAL A 97 -44.93 35.56 -27.60
N ALA A 98 -44.84 36.88 -27.39
CA ALA A 98 -43.73 37.51 -26.70
C ALA A 98 -43.60 37.03 -25.24
N ALA A 99 -44.70 36.93 -24.51
CA ALA A 99 -44.74 36.38 -23.15
C ALA A 99 -44.33 34.90 -23.12
N SER A 100 -44.79 34.10 -24.09
CA SER A 100 -44.41 32.69 -24.22
C SER A 100 -42.93 32.53 -24.55
N CYS A 101 -42.39 33.35 -25.44
CA CYS A 101 -40.96 33.40 -25.75
C CYS A 101 -40.13 33.78 -24.51
N TYR A 102 -40.53 34.83 -23.78
CA TYR A 102 -39.85 35.26 -22.55
C TYR A 102 -39.84 34.16 -21.47
N ILE A 103 -40.97 33.47 -21.26
CA ILE A 103 -41.05 32.34 -20.33
C ILE A 103 -40.15 31.18 -20.81
N PHE A 104 -40.14 30.90 -22.11
CA PHE A 104 -39.33 29.84 -22.68
C PHE A 104 -37.82 30.11 -22.57
N THR A 105 -37.37 31.35 -22.82
CA THR A 105 -35.96 31.73 -22.65
C THR A 105 -35.55 31.65 -21.18
N ASN A 106 -36.38 32.18 -20.27
CA ASN A 106 -36.10 32.11 -18.83
C ASN A 106 -36.07 30.66 -18.30
N ARG A 107 -36.98 29.80 -18.77
CA ARG A 107 -36.94 28.36 -18.44
C ARG A 107 -35.66 27.69 -18.92
N ARG A 108 -35.19 28.02 -20.13
CA ARG A 108 -33.93 27.49 -20.67
C ARG A 108 -32.71 27.96 -19.90
N GLU A 109 -32.67 29.22 -19.46
CA GLU A 109 -31.59 29.75 -18.65
C GLU A 109 -31.50 29.05 -17.29
N LYS A 110 -32.63 28.86 -16.61
CA LYS A 110 -32.68 28.09 -15.35
C LYS A 110 -32.21 26.65 -15.52
N GLN A 111 -32.62 25.97 -16.59
CA GLN A 111 -32.14 24.62 -16.87
C GLN A 111 -30.63 24.58 -17.09
N ARG A 112 -30.06 25.57 -17.80
CA ARG A 112 -28.61 25.66 -17.99
C ARG A 112 -27.87 25.95 -16.69
N GLU A 113 -28.41 26.83 -15.86
CA GLU A 113 -27.86 27.14 -14.53
C GLU A 113 -27.80 25.87 -13.66
N GLU A 114 -28.92 25.13 -13.57
CA GLU A 114 -29.00 23.88 -12.80
C GLU A 114 -28.04 22.81 -13.35
N GLU A 115 -27.97 22.65 -14.67
CA GLU A 115 -27.05 21.70 -15.31
C GLU A 115 -25.58 22.04 -15.05
N GLN A 116 -25.20 23.32 -15.12
CA GLN A 116 -23.82 23.72 -14.83
C GLN A 116 -23.50 23.62 -13.34
N TYR A 117 -24.44 23.98 -12.46
CA TYR A 117 -24.27 23.86 -11.02
C TYR A 117 -24.08 22.39 -10.60
N ALA A 118 -24.90 21.48 -11.13
CA ALA A 118 -24.78 20.05 -10.86
C ALA A 118 -23.41 19.47 -11.28
N ARG A 119 -22.80 20.00 -12.36
CA ARG A 119 -21.47 19.57 -12.79
C ARG A 119 -20.36 19.99 -11.82
N LEU A 120 -20.55 21.08 -11.07
CA LEU A 120 -19.54 21.56 -10.13
C LEU A 120 -19.28 20.56 -9.00
N GLU A 121 -20.25 19.72 -8.63
CA GLU A 121 -20.10 18.72 -7.56
C GLU A 121 -18.96 17.73 -7.81
N ALA A 122 -18.70 17.39 -9.08
CA ALA A 122 -17.63 16.46 -9.46
C ALA A 122 -16.29 17.17 -9.75
N LEU A 123 -16.27 18.51 -9.74
CA LEU A 123 -15.12 19.31 -10.17
C LEU A 123 -14.38 19.90 -8.97
N THR A 124 -13.06 19.75 -8.99
CA THR A 124 -12.14 20.26 -7.95
C THR A 124 -11.26 21.42 -8.43
N ASN A 125 -11.40 21.86 -9.69
CA ASN A 125 -10.63 22.99 -10.23
C ASN A 125 -11.43 24.31 -10.04
N PRO A 126 -10.87 25.32 -9.33
CA PRO A 126 -11.50 26.62 -9.10
C PRO A 126 -11.93 27.37 -10.38
N GLU A 127 -11.27 27.16 -11.52
CA GLU A 127 -11.58 27.87 -12.77
C GLU A 127 -13.01 27.63 -13.26
N TYR A 128 -13.55 26.42 -13.07
CA TYR A 128 -14.93 26.10 -13.46
C TYR A 128 -15.96 26.83 -12.58
N TYR A 129 -15.64 27.05 -11.31
CA TYR A 129 -16.48 27.81 -10.40
C TYR A 129 -16.44 29.30 -10.77
N GLN A 130 -15.25 29.82 -11.10
CA GLN A 130 -15.10 31.19 -11.57
C GLN A 130 -15.92 31.43 -12.85
N GLN A 131 -15.87 30.49 -13.80
CA GLN A 131 -16.66 30.57 -15.02
C GLN A 131 -18.17 30.60 -14.73
N PHE A 132 -18.67 29.76 -13.81
CA PHE A 132 -20.07 29.80 -13.39
C PHE A 132 -20.48 31.16 -12.82
N LEU A 133 -19.64 31.76 -11.97
CA LEU A 133 -19.90 33.08 -11.37
C LEU A 133 -19.92 34.21 -12.42
N ILE A 134 -19.18 34.06 -13.52
CA ILE A 134 -19.19 35.00 -14.66
C ILE A 134 -20.44 34.80 -15.52
N ASP A 135 -20.79 33.55 -15.82
CA ASP A 135 -21.92 33.21 -16.69
C ASP A 135 -23.28 33.46 -16.02
N PHE A 136 -23.36 33.31 -14.68
CA PHE A 136 -24.59 33.49 -13.90
C PHE A 136 -24.40 34.43 -12.69
N PRO A 137 -24.18 35.74 -12.90
CA PRO A 137 -23.88 36.69 -11.82
C PRO A 137 -25.04 36.92 -10.83
N ASN A 138 -26.27 36.58 -11.22
CA ASN A 138 -27.49 36.73 -10.40
C ASN A 138 -28.10 35.37 -10.00
N SER A 139 -27.32 34.29 -10.06
CA SER A 139 -27.76 32.94 -9.68
C SER A 139 -28.13 32.87 -8.19
N SER A 140 -29.14 32.05 -7.85
CA SER A 140 -29.41 31.72 -6.44
C SER A 140 -28.29 30.90 -5.80
N HIS A 141 -27.44 30.27 -6.59
CA HIS A 141 -26.29 29.47 -6.16
C HIS A 141 -25.01 30.30 -6.02
N TYR A 142 -25.02 31.60 -6.34
CA TYR A 142 -23.82 32.44 -6.39
C TYR A 142 -22.98 32.36 -5.10
N ASP A 143 -23.59 32.59 -3.94
CA ASP A 143 -22.89 32.58 -2.65
C ASP A 143 -22.32 31.19 -2.31
N ASP A 144 -23.03 30.14 -2.72
CA ASP A 144 -22.61 28.76 -2.49
C ASP A 144 -21.43 28.35 -3.38
N VAL A 145 -21.52 28.64 -4.68
CA VAL A 145 -20.44 28.39 -5.64
C VAL A 145 -19.20 29.20 -5.26
N LYS A 146 -19.36 30.47 -4.86
CA LYS A 146 -18.25 31.30 -4.42
C LYS A 146 -17.57 30.74 -3.17
N ARG A 147 -18.34 30.31 -2.16
CA ARG A 147 -17.79 29.71 -0.95
C ARG A 147 -17.01 28.42 -1.26
N ARG A 148 -17.53 27.55 -2.14
CA ARG A 148 -16.84 26.32 -2.55
C ARG A 148 -15.55 26.63 -3.31
N MET A 149 -15.59 27.61 -4.23
CA MET A 149 -14.40 28.08 -4.94
C MET A 149 -13.33 28.60 -3.99
N ASP A 150 -13.71 29.48 -3.05
CA ASP A 150 -12.80 30.05 -2.06
C ASP A 150 -12.16 28.96 -1.19
N ALA A 151 -12.92 27.92 -0.83
CA ALA A 151 -12.41 26.76 -0.11
C ALA A 151 -11.36 25.97 -0.92
N LEU A 152 -11.60 25.74 -2.23
CA LEU A 152 -10.65 25.06 -3.12
C LEU A 152 -9.36 25.88 -3.32
N VAL A 153 -9.49 27.20 -3.49
CA VAL A 153 -8.34 28.11 -3.60
C VAL A 153 -7.54 28.12 -2.30
N GLN A 154 -8.23 28.14 -1.15
CA GLN A 154 -7.60 28.06 0.15
C GLN A 154 -6.87 26.74 0.36
N GLU A 155 -7.50 25.60 0.02
CA GLU A 155 -6.88 24.28 0.06
C GLU A 155 -5.62 24.22 -0.81
N GLU A 156 -5.66 24.77 -2.02
CA GLU A 156 -4.48 24.82 -2.91
C GLU A 156 -3.36 25.70 -2.32
N GLY A 157 -3.71 26.83 -1.72
CA GLY A 157 -2.76 27.69 -1.02
C GLY A 157 -2.11 27.00 0.17
N ASP A 158 -2.92 26.37 1.03
CA ASP A 158 -2.45 25.61 2.20
C ASP A 158 -1.56 24.43 1.77
N TRP A 159 -1.93 23.75 0.70
CA TRP A 159 -1.14 22.66 0.12
C TRP A 159 0.24 23.13 -0.34
N LYS A 160 0.30 24.24 -1.10
CA LYS A 160 1.58 24.83 -1.56
C LYS A 160 2.43 25.31 -0.38
N ALA A 161 1.81 25.91 0.63
CA ALA A 161 2.51 26.35 1.84
C ALA A 161 3.10 25.17 2.61
N MET A 162 2.33 24.08 2.77
CA MET A 162 2.81 22.83 3.38
C MET A 162 4.00 22.26 2.60
N LEU A 163 3.92 22.22 1.27
CA LEU A 163 5.03 21.76 0.42
C LEU A 163 6.29 22.63 0.50
N GLY A 164 6.17 23.91 0.84
CA GLY A 164 7.31 24.81 1.06
C GLY A 164 8.11 24.51 2.32
N GLY A 165 7.55 23.74 3.27
CA GLY A 165 8.15 23.45 4.56
C GLY A 165 7.67 22.10 5.13
N VAL A 166 7.79 21.04 4.32
CA VAL A 166 7.24 19.71 4.64
C VAL A 166 7.83 19.19 5.95
N SER A 167 6.95 18.96 6.91
CA SER A 167 7.23 18.45 8.25
C SER A 167 6.01 17.71 8.78
N ARG A 168 6.20 16.81 9.75
CA ARG A 168 5.11 16.04 10.36
C ARG A 168 3.94 16.93 10.80
N SER A 169 4.25 18.03 11.50
CA SER A 169 3.25 18.99 11.96
C SER A 169 2.50 19.68 10.81
N SER A 170 3.21 20.10 9.76
CA SER A 170 2.57 20.75 8.60
C SER A 170 1.64 19.81 7.82
N VAL A 171 2.00 18.52 7.71
CA VAL A 171 1.19 17.52 7.02
C VAL A 171 -0.06 17.20 7.84
N THR A 172 0.10 16.96 9.14
CA THR A 172 -1.04 16.72 10.06
C THR A 172 -2.00 17.91 10.10
N GLN A 173 -1.47 19.14 10.17
CA GLN A 173 -2.29 20.35 10.15
C GLN A 173 -3.10 20.48 8.84
N PHE A 174 -2.51 20.14 7.69
CA PHE A 174 -3.24 20.13 6.42
C PHE A 174 -4.38 19.11 6.44
N MET A 175 -4.13 17.89 6.94
CA MET A 175 -5.16 16.84 7.03
C MET A 175 -6.30 17.23 7.98
N GLU A 176 -6.00 17.86 9.11
CA GLU A 176 -7.00 18.35 10.06
C GLU A 176 -7.86 19.47 9.48
N LYS A 177 -7.25 20.37 8.71
CA LYS A 177 -7.93 21.51 8.08
C LYS A 177 -8.78 21.09 6.89
N HIS A 178 -8.35 20.07 6.13
CA HIS A 178 -8.97 19.63 4.88
C HIS A 178 -9.24 18.11 4.87
N PRO A 179 -10.06 17.56 5.79
CA PRO A 179 -10.26 16.12 5.97
C PRO A 179 -10.94 15.42 4.79
N GLN A 180 -11.62 16.18 3.92
CA GLN A 180 -12.29 15.66 2.72
C GLN A 180 -11.46 15.87 1.43
N SER A 181 -10.22 16.35 1.56
CA SER A 181 -9.35 16.56 0.41
C SER A 181 -9.02 15.24 -0.29
N ALA A 182 -9.00 15.26 -1.62
CA ALA A 182 -8.48 14.14 -2.42
C ALA A 182 -6.97 13.87 -2.17
N ARG A 183 -6.27 14.79 -1.47
CA ARG A 183 -4.83 14.70 -1.18
C ARG A 183 -4.52 14.00 0.15
N ILE A 184 -5.53 13.61 0.94
CA ILE A 184 -5.32 12.95 2.24
C ILE A 184 -4.42 11.70 2.12
N CYS A 185 -4.64 10.85 1.12
CA CYS A 185 -3.80 9.68 0.88
C CYS A 185 -2.32 10.05 0.60
N ILE A 186 -2.07 11.18 -0.06
CA ILE A 186 -0.70 11.67 -0.29
C ILE A 186 -0.06 12.07 1.05
N CYS A 187 -0.82 12.75 1.92
CA CYS A 187 -0.36 13.10 3.26
C CYS A 187 -0.04 11.88 4.11
N GLU A 188 -0.88 10.84 4.07
CA GLU A 188 -0.65 9.58 4.78
C GLU A 188 0.65 8.92 4.33
N ASN A 189 0.90 8.86 3.02
CA ASN A 189 2.15 8.31 2.47
C ASN A 189 3.38 9.15 2.86
N MET A 190 3.23 10.48 2.97
CA MET A 190 4.30 11.35 3.47
C MET A 190 4.64 11.04 4.93
N LEU A 191 3.62 10.84 5.78
CA LEU A 191 3.80 10.49 7.19
C LEU A 191 4.41 9.09 7.35
N ASP A 192 3.96 8.12 6.57
CA ASP A 192 4.53 6.78 6.50
C ASP A 192 6.03 6.82 6.17
N SER A 193 6.40 7.59 5.14
CA SER A 193 7.81 7.79 4.76
C SER A 193 8.65 8.43 5.86
N MET A 194 8.09 9.39 6.59
CA MET A 194 8.76 10.02 7.75
C MET A 194 8.95 9.02 8.89
N ASP A 195 7.89 8.28 9.25
CA ASP A 195 7.94 7.29 10.33
C ASP A 195 8.90 6.13 10.00
N TRP A 196 8.98 5.74 8.74
CA TRP A 196 9.95 4.77 8.27
C TRP A 196 11.39 5.29 8.40
N ALA A 197 11.65 6.54 7.98
CA ALA A 197 12.97 7.15 8.11
C ALA A 197 13.41 7.24 9.57
N ASP A 198 12.50 7.64 10.47
CA ASP A 198 12.74 7.68 11.91
C ASP A 198 13.04 6.29 12.49
N ALA A 199 12.32 5.26 12.05
CA ALA A 199 12.54 3.88 12.47
C ALA A 199 13.92 3.34 12.02
N ILE A 200 14.31 3.61 10.77
CA ILE A 200 15.62 3.24 10.24
C ILE A 200 16.76 3.95 10.96
N SER A 201 16.58 5.23 11.30
CA SER A 201 17.61 6.02 11.99
C SER A 201 17.99 5.45 13.37
N GLN A 202 17.03 4.83 14.05
CA GLN A 202 17.23 4.26 15.39
C GLN A 202 17.99 2.94 15.38
N GLN A 203 17.96 2.19 14.26
CA GLN A 203 18.65 0.90 14.10
C GLN A 203 18.35 -0.11 15.24
N THR A 204 17.09 -0.15 15.70
CA THR A 204 16.63 -1.09 16.73
C THR A 204 15.40 -1.87 16.25
N PRO A 205 15.27 -3.16 16.58
CA PRO A 205 14.05 -3.93 16.27
C PRO A 205 12.78 -3.30 16.84
N GLU A 206 12.87 -2.66 18.02
CA GLU A 206 11.73 -2.02 18.69
C GLU A 206 11.21 -0.80 17.92
N ALA A 207 12.10 -0.04 17.27
CA ALA A 207 11.69 1.08 16.41
C ALA A 207 10.98 0.59 15.15
N ILE A 208 11.46 -0.51 14.57
CA ILE A 208 10.83 -1.15 13.41
C ILE A 208 9.47 -1.76 13.78
N ASP A 209 9.34 -2.37 14.96
CA ASP A 209 8.05 -2.89 15.46
C ASP A 209 7.05 -1.77 15.71
N ARG A 210 7.49 -0.63 16.24
CA ARG A 210 6.65 0.55 16.38
C ARG A 210 6.14 1.00 15.00
N TYR A 211 7.01 1.10 14.01
CA TYR A 211 6.64 1.44 12.64
C TYR A 211 5.59 0.48 12.08
N LEU A 212 5.85 -0.84 12.14
CA LEU A 212 4.93 -1.87 11.66
C LEU A 212 3.55 -1.82 12.35
N SER A 213 3.49 -1.43 13.63
CA SER A 213 2.21 -1.27 14.34
C SER A 213 1.44 -0.01 13.93
N MET A 214 2.13 1.08 13.60
CA MET A 214 1.50 2.33 13.17
C MET A 214 1.04 2.27 11.70
N HIS A 215 1.77 1.52 10.87
CA HIS A 215 1.56 1.45 9.42
C HIS A 215 1.41 -0.01 8.94
N PRO A 216 0.33 -0.72 9.32
CA PRO A 216 0.16 -2.15 8.98
C PRO A 216 0.01 -2.40 7.48
N GLU A 217 -0.47 -1.41 6.71
CA GLU A 217 -0.59 -1.43 5.25
C GLU A 217 0.32 -0.36 4.60
N GLY A 218 1.34 0.12 5.32
CA GLY A 218 2.28 1.13 4.83
C GLY A 218 3.14 0.65 3.67
N GLN A 219 3.74 1.61 2.96
CA GLN A 219 4.56 1.34 1.78
C GLN A 219 5.81 0.50 2.11
N TYR A 220 6.35 0.63 3.34
CA TYR A 220 7.61 0.00 3.74
C TYR A 220 7.45 -1.24 4.62
N VAL A 221 6.25 -1.83 4.71
CA VAL A 221 6.00 -3.01 5.57
C VAL A 221 6.91 -4.20 5.21
N THR A 222 7.14 -4.42 3.92
CA THR A 222 7.99 -5.54 3.45
C THR A 222 9.46 -5.29 3.80
N GLU A 223 9.95 -4.07 3.53
CA GLU A 223 11.30 -3.63 3.86
C GLU A 223 11.53 -3.62 5.38
N ALA A 224 10.54 -3.21 6.16
CA ALA A 224 10.58 -3.21 7.61
C ALA A 224 10.73 -4.62 8.18
N ALA A 225 9.96 -5.59 7.68
CA ALA A 225 10.11 -6.99 8.08
C ALA A 225 11.52 -7.53 7.77
N GLY A 226 12.05 -7.22 6.59
CA GLY A 226 13.43 -7.57 6.21
C GLY A 226 14.48 -6.93 7.12
N LYS A 227 14.36 -5.62 7.38
CA LYS A 227 15.28 -4.87 8.24
C LYS A 227 15.24 -5.35 9.68
N LYS A 228 14.06 -5.69 10.20
CA LYS A 228 13.90 -6.29 11.53
C LYS A 228 14.71 -7.58 11.64
N ASN A 229 14.59 -8.47 10.65
CA ASN A 229 15.35 -9.71 10.63
C ASN A 229 16.87 -9.45 10.54
N GLU A 230 17.29 -8.53 9.67
CA GLU A 230 18.69 -8.13 9.55
C GLU A 230 19.26 -7.60 10.87
N LEU A 231 18.54 -6.70 11.54
CA LEU A 231 18.94 -6.15 12.85
C LEU A 231 18.97 -7.23 13.94
N ALA A 232 18.01 -8.14 13.94
CA ALA A 232 17.98 -9.27 14.85
C ALA A 232 19.15 -10.25 14.62
N MET A 233 19.57 -10.44 13.36
CA MET A 233 20.73 -11.26 13.01
C MET A 233 22.06 -10.56 13.34
N ALA A 234 22.12 -9.24 13.20
CA ALA A 234 23.34 -8.46 13.40
C ALA A 234 23.70 -8.19 14.88
N ARG A 235 22.70 -8.08 15.77
CA ARG A 235 22.92 -7.81 17.20
C ARG A 235 22.51 -9.01 18.06
N ILE A 236 23.49 -9.81 18.46
CA ILE A 236 23.31 -10.71 19.62
C ILE A 236 23.68 -9.92 20.86
N SER A 237 22.71 -9.75 21.77
CA SER A 237 22.92 -9.06 23.03
C SER A 237 23.99 -9.77 23.89
N PRO A 238 24.80 -9.05 24.68
CA PRO A 238 25.71 -9.67 25.65
C PRO A 238 25.00 -10.65 26.60
N GLU A 239 23.75 -10.36 26.96
CA GLU A 239 22.92 -11.23 27.80
C GLU A 239 22.60 -12.56 27.09
N GLU A 240 22.24 -12.51 25.81
CA GLU A 240 22.01 -13.72 25.01
C GLU A 240 23.27 -14.55 24.87
N LYS A 241 24.43 -13.91 24.65
CA LYS A 241 25.72 -14.61 24.63
C LYS A 241 26.00 -15.30 25.97
N ALA A 242 25.70 -14.64 27.09
CA ALA A 242 25.89 -15.22 28.42
C ALA A 242 24.94 -16.42 28.66
N LEU A 243 23.68 -16.34 28.22
CA LEU A 243 22.73 -17.45 28.32
C LEU A 243 23.15 -18.65 27.47
N VAL A 244 23.55 -18.42 26.21
CA VAL A 244 24.05 -19.46 25.31
C VAL A 244 25.30 -20.14 25.88
N ARG A 245 26.26 -19.33 26.37
CA ARG A 245 27.45 -19.84 27.06
C ARG A 245 27.07 -20.69 28.27
N GLY A 246 26.15 -20.22 29.11
CA GLY A 246 25.70 -20.94 30.30
C GLY A 246 25.07 -22.30 29.99
N VAL A 247 24.30 -22.43 28.90
CA VAL A 247 23.78 -23.72 28.43
C VAL A 247 24.92 -24.66 28.04
N LEU A 248 25.88 -24.18 27.25
CA LEU A 248 27.02 -24.99 26.82
C LEU A 248 27.90 -25.43 28.00
N GLU A 249 28.16 -24.53 28.96
CA GLU A 249 28.91 -24.83 30.17
C GLU A 249 28.19 -25.83 31.07
N THR A 250 26.86 -25.69 31.22
CA THR A 250 26.02 -26.64 31.97
C THR A 250 26.07 -28.01 31.31
N PHE A 251 25.93 -28.07 29.98
CA PHE A 251 26.00 -29.32 29.23
C PHE A 251 27.37 -29.99 29.37
N LEU A 252 28.47 -29.23 29.21
CA LEU A 252 29.82 -29.77 29.30
C LEU A 252 30.16 -30.23 30.72
N ASN A 253 29.94 -29.40 31.74
CA ASN A 253 30.36 -29.71 33.11
C ASN A 253 29.40 -30.65 33.84
N ASN A 254 28.09 -30.41 33.78
CA ASN A 254 27.13 -31.26 34.47
C ASN A 254 26.74 -32.46 33.60
N GLY A 255 26.44 -32.24 32.33
CA GLY A 255 26.04 -33.31 31.42
C GLY A 255 27.16 -34.30 31.11
N ILE A 256 28.29 -33.82 30.57
CA ILE A 256 29.42 -34.68 30.20
C ILE A 256 30.32 -34.97 31.41
N GLY A 257 30.78 -33.93 32.11
CA GLY A 257 31.76 -34.04 33.20
C GLY A 257 31.28 -34.86 34.39
N LYS A 258 30.05 -34.62 34.86
CA LYS A 258 29.41 -35.38 35.96
C LYS A 258 28.53 -36.53 35.49
N GLN A 259 28.40 -36.74 34.18
CA GLN A 259 27.54 -37.77 33.59
C GLN A 259 26.06 -37.63 33.98
N ASP A 260 25.59 -36.41 34.23
CA ASP A 260 24.22 -36.13 34.63
C ASP A 260 23.28 -36.19 33.42
N THR A 261 22.52 -37.29 33.35
CA THR A 261 21.51 -37.49 32.29
C THR A 261 20.37 -36.48 32.32
N ALA A 262 20.05 -35.91 33.48
CA ALA A 262 19.03 -34.87 33.59
C ALA A 262 19.53 -33.56 32.97
N ALA A 263 20.78 -33.18 33.26
CA ALA A 263 21.43 -32.03 32.64
C ALA A 263 21.53 -32.16 31.11
N ILE A 264 21.87 -33.36 30.60
CA ILE A 264 21.88 -33.64 29.15
C ILE A 264 20.49 -33.40 28.54
N ARG A 265 19.43 -33.98 29.13
CA ARG A 265 18.06 -33.80 28.64
C ARG A 265 17.58 -32.36 28.72
N GLN A 266 18.03 -31.62 29.74
CA GLN A 266 17.69 -30.21 29.89
C GLN A 266 18.38 -29.35 28.82
N CYS A 267 19.61 -29.66 28.42
CA CYS A 267 20.36 -28.81 27.49
C CYS A 267 20.17 -29.20 26.02
N CYS A 268 19.83 -30.45 25.71
CA CYS A 268 19.67 -30.94 24.34
C CYS A 268 18.22 -30.84 23.85
N ALA A 269 18.05 -30.70 22.53
CA ALA A 269 16.76 -30.89 21.88
C ALA A 269 16.36 -32.38 21.93
N ALA A 270 15.08 -32.68 21.68
CA ALA A 270 14.58 -34.06 21.66
C ALA A 270 15.25 -34.90 20.57
N ASP A 271 15.53 -34.29 19.41
CA ASP A 271 16.33 -34.85 18.32
C ASP A 271 17.59 -33.99 18.12
N VAL A 272 18.76 -34.56 18.38
CA VAL A 272 20.06 -33.90 18.17
C VAL A 272 20.60 -34.37 16.82
N GLU A 273 20.44 -33.57 15.78
CA GLU A 273 20.83 -33.91 14.41
C GLU A 273 22.28 -34.41 14.30
N SER A 274 23.21 -33.84 15.07
CA SER A 274 24.62 -34.26 15.05
C SER A 274 25.32 -34.02 16.39
N PHE A 275 25.92 -35.07 16.94
CA PHE A 275 26.73 -35.02 18.15
C PHE A 275 28.06 -35.76 17.98
N CYS A 276 29.18 -35.03 17.95
CA CYS A 276 30.55 -35.58 17.88
C CYS A 276 30.70 -36.75 16.88
N GLY A 277 30.18 -36.57 15.66
CA GLY A 277 30.21 -37.58 14.59
C GLY A 277 29.07 -38.61 14.59
N THR A 278 28.17 -38.58 15.58
CA THR A 278 26.95 -39.40 15.62
C THR A 278 25.77 -38.58 15.08
N ALA A 279 25.08 -39.08 14.06
CA ALA A 279 23.85 -38.45 13.55
C ALA A 279 22.64 -38.84 14.41
N HIS A 280 21.67 -37.93 14.57
CA HIS A 280 20.43 -38.13 15.33
C HIS A 280 20.67 -38.76 16.72
N ALA A 281 21.57 -38.14 17.48
CA ALA A 281 22.00 -38.66 18.77
C ALA A 281 20.90 -38.46 19.82
N THR A 282 20.46 -39.55 20.43
CA THR A 282 19.54 -39.51 21.56
C THR A 282 20.26 -39.08 22.84
N PRO A 283 19.56 -38.47 23.82
CA PRO A 283 20.15 -38.17 25.12
C PRO A 283 20.80 -39.37 25.81
N ALA A 284 20.29 -40.59 25.57
CA ALA A 284 20.87 -41.82 26.09
C ALA A 284 22.23 -42.16 25.45
N GLN A 285 22.37 -41.94 24.14
CA GLN A 285 23.64 -42.11 23.41
C GLN A 285 24.66 -41.06 23.84
N ILE A 286 24.24 -39.81 24.07
CA ILE A 286 25.11 -38.74 24.60
C ILE A 286 25.59 -39.11 26.02
N ALA A 287 24.71 -39.62 26.87
CA ALA A 287 25.08 -40.09 28.19
C ALA A 287 26.05 -41.29 28.15
N ALA A 288 25.88 -42.19 27.17
CA ALA A 288 26.80 -43.30 26.95
C ALA A 288 28.18 -42.81 26.48
N PHE A 289 28.23 -41.78 25.64
CA PHE A 289 29.47 -41.11 25.24
C PHE A 289 30.20 -40.50 26.45
N ALA A 290 29.48 -39.78 27.32
CA ALA A 290 30.04 -39.24 28.57
C ALA A 290 30.61 -40.33 29.49
N ARG A 291 29.90 -41.46 29.61
CA ARG A 291 30.39 -42.65 30.35
C ARG A 291 31.66 -43.25 29.75
N LYS A 292 31.72 -43.38 28.43
CA LYS A 292 32.89 -43.92 27.74
C LYS A 292 34.14 -43.05 27.94
N ARG A 293 33.97 -41.73 28.09
CA ARG A 293 35.07 -40.79 28.27
C ARG A 293 35.66 -40.78 29.68
N MET A 294 34.92 -41.25 30.68
CA MET A 294 35.41 -41.42 32.04
C MET A 294 36.10 -42.78 32.18
N GLU A 295 37.39 -42.82 31.87
CA GLU A 295 38.26 -44.00 32.01
C GLU A 295 38.41 -44.42 33.49
N ARG A 296 38.86 -45.66 33.77
CA ARG A 296 38.91 -46.23 35.13
C ARG A 296 39.77 -45.46 36.14
N ASP A 297 40.73 -44.69 35.65
CA ASP A 297 41.70 -43.91 36.41
C ASP A 297 41.41 -42.40 36.39
N VAL A 298 40.43 -41.96 35.60
CA VAL A 298 39.91 -40.59 35.59
C VAL A 298 38.83 -40.46 36.67
N ILE A 299 39.07 -39.58 37.64
CA ILE A 299 38.15 -39.29 38.75
C ILE A 299 37.24 -38.09 38.46
N GLY A 300 37.58 -37.29 37.44
CA GLY A 300 36.74 -36.17 37.02
C GLY A 300 37.20 -35.54 35.70
N LEU A 301 36.24 -35.00 34.96
CA LEU A 301 36.47 -34.20 33.76
C LEU A 301 35.88 -32.81 34.01
N HIS A 302 36.72 -31.79 33.88
CA HIS A 302 36.31 -30.39 33.97
C HIS A 302 36.49 -29.71 32.62
N TYR A 303 35.51 -28.92 32.22
CA TYR A 303 35.48 -28.24 30.94
C TYR A 303 35.40 -26.74 31.15
N GLN A 304 36.32 -25.99 30.57
CA GLN A 304 36.30 -24.53 30.54
C GLN A 304 36.12 -24.04 29.12
N THR A 305 35.11 -23.21 28.89
CA THR A 305 34.92 -22.56 27.58
C THR A 305 35.91 -21.41 27.44
N GLY A 306 36.49 -21.24 26.25
CA GLY A 306 37.41 -20.14 25.97
C GLY A 306 36.74 -18.77 26.13
N ALA A 307 37.54 -17.75 26.43
CA ALA A 307 37.04 -16.38 26.55
C ALA A 307 36.38 -15.91 25.23
N GLU A 308 37.02 -16.21 24.11
CA GLU A 308 36.51 -15.93 22.77
C GLU A 308 35.47 -16.98 22.34
N MET A 309 34.19 -16.60 22.43
CA MET A 309 33.06 -17.38 21.91
C MET A 309 32.36 -16.54 20.85
N SER A 310 32.43 -17.01 19.61
CA SER A 310 31.69 -16.45 18.48
C SER A 310 30.27 -16.98 18.53
N VAL A 311 29.29 -16.11 18.72
CA VAL A 311 27.86 -16.44 18.63
C VAL A 311 27.29 -15.64 17.46
N SER A 312 26.58 -16.30 16.56
CA SER A 312 25.84 -15.70 15.43
C SER A 312 24.42 -16.29 15.36
N ARG A 313 23.45 -15.54 14.84
CA ARG A 313 22.12 -16.11 14.58
C ARG A 313 22.15 -16.92 13.30
N GLN A 314 21.45 -18.04 13.29
CA GLN A 314 21.33 -18.90 12.12
C GLN A 314 19.87 -19.28 11.89
N SER A 315 19.42 -19.16 10.63
CA SER A 315 18.09 -19.64 10.24
C SER A 315 18.05 -21.17 10.28
N MET A 316 17.04 -21.70 10.98
CA MET A 316 16.77 -23.12 11.09
C MET A 316 15.78 -23.55 9.99
N GLY A 317 15.69 -24.86 9.72
CA GLY A 317 14.84 -25.38 8.63
C GLY A 317 13.34 -25.12 8.79
N ASP A 318 12.89 -24.69 9.97
CA ASP A 318 11.51 -24.35 10.33
C ASP A 318 11.22 -22.84 10.28
N SER A 319 12.12 -22.04 9.70
CA SER A 319 12.06 -20.57 9.67
C SER A 319 12.22 -19.89 11.04
N THR A 320 12.61 -20.63 12.09
CA THR A 320 12.98 -20.03 13.37
C THR A 320 14.46 -19.62 13.37
N LEU A 321 14.82 -18.63 14.19
CA LEU A 321 16.21 -18.22 14.37
C LEU A 321 16.82 -18.93 15.57
N GLY A 322 17.83 -19.76 15.31
CA GLY A 322 18.69 -20.37 16.31
C GLY A 322 19.99 -19.59 16.53
N TYR A 323 20.92 -20.23 17.25
CA TYR A 323 22.24 -19.69 17.56
C TYR A 323 23.32 -20.65 17.08
N ALA A 324 24.20 -20.18 16.19
CA ALA A 324 25.43 -20.85 15.81
C ALA A 324 26.57 -20.36 16.69
N VAL A 325 27.34 -21.28 17.24
CA VAL A 325 28.39 -20.99 18.21
C VAL A 325 29.69 -21.68 17.81
N GLU A 326 30.77 -20.92 17.74
CA GLU A 326 32.13 -21.42 17.55
C GLU A 326 32.97 -20.98 18.76
N PHE A 327 33.61 -21.96 19.42
CA PHE A 327 34.34 -21.71 20.67
C PHE A 327 35.45 -22.75 20.88
N THR A 328 36.35 -22.45 21.81
CA THR A 328 37.36 -23.41 22.29
C THR A 328 36.92 -24.00 23.63
N VAL A 329 37.32 -25.24 23.88
CA VAL A 329 37.07 -25.94 25.15
C VAL A 329 38.37 -26.51 25.68
N ASN A 330 38.74 -26.14 26.89
CA ASN A 330 39.83 -26.76 27.63
C ASN A 330 39.25 -27.85 28.53
N GLU A 331 39.67 -29.08 28.31
CA GLU A 331 39.33 -30.25 29.11
C GLU A 331 40.48 -30.55 30.08
N THR A 332 40.20 -30.54 31.37
CA THR A 332 41.10 -31.02 32.41
C THR A 332 40.65 -32.39 32.89
N SER A 333 41.49 -33.40 32.70
CA SER A 333 41.28 -34.75 33.22
C SER A 333 41.98 -34.90 34.57
N ALA A 334 41.20 -34.98 35.64
CA ALA A 334 41.70 -35.31 36.97
C ALA A 334 41.81 -36.84 37.08
N ARG A 335 43.00 -37.36 37.40
CA ARG A 335 43.25 -38.79 37.60
C ARG A 335 43.50 -39.10 39.07
N LYS A 336 43.40 -40.38 39.45
CA LYS A 336 43.69 -40.85 40.82
C LYS A 336 45.09 -40.48 41.28
N ASP A 337 46.04 -40.48 40.35
CA ASP A 337 47.38 -39.94 40.52
C ASP A 337 47.42 -38.50 39.99
N PRO A 338 47.56 -37.48 40.86
CA PRO A 338 47.57 -36.08 40.44
C PRO A 338 48.71 -35.74 39.46
N THR A 339 49.80 -36.51 39.45
CA THR A 339 50.93 -36.29 38.53
C THR A 339 50.59 -36.65 37.08
N GLN A 340 49.51 -37.43 36.88
CA GLN A 340 49.00 -37.83 35.57
C GLN A 340 47.82 -36.99 35.09
N ASN A 341 47.52 -35.90 35.81
CA ASN A 341 46.54 -34.93 35.34
C ASN A 341 46.98 -34.39 33.98
N SER A 342 46.02 -34.25 33.07
CA SER A 342 46.29 -33.74 31.74
C SER A 342 45.28 -32.69 31.34
N GLU A 343 45.75 -31.74 30.54
CA GLU A 343 44.93 -30.70 29.94
C GLU A 343 44.98 -30.84 28.42
N ARG A 344 43.82 -30.74 27.78
CA ARG A 344 43.69 -30.81 26.32
C ARG A 344 42.76 -29.70 25.86
N GLN A 345 43.13 -29.03 24.78
CA GLN A 345 42.31 -28.00 24.16
C GLN A 345 41.66 -28.55 22.89
N TYR A 346 40.38 -28.25 22.72
CA TYR A 346 39.55 -28.65 21.59
C TYR A 346 38.90 -27.45 20.93
N ARG A 347 38.57 -27.57 19.64
CA ARG A 347 37.68 -26.64 18.95
C ARG A 347 36.28 -27.23 18.90
N ALA A 348 35.28 -26.45 19.29
CA ALA A 348 33.89 -26.87 19.34
C ALA A 348 33.00 -25.96 18.50
N SER A 349 32.06 -26.59 17.79
CA SER A 349 30.97 -25.91 17.10
C SER A 349 29.63 -26.43 17.58
N ALA A 350 28.70 -25.52 17.86
CA ALA A 350 27.36 -25.84 18.34
C ALA A 350 26.28 -25.10 17.56
N LEU A 351 25.13 -25.73 17.41
CA LEU A 351 23.90 -25.12 16.92
C LEU A 351 22.81 -25.31 17.96
N LEU A 352 22.21 -24.21 18.41
CA LEU A 352 21.10 -24.21 19.35
C LEU A 352 19.83 -23.68 18.65
N ASN A 353 18.66 -24.22 19.00
CA ASN A 353 17.38 -23.71 18.51
C ASN A 353 16.94 -22.44 19.26
N ALA A 354 15.76 -21.91 18.92
CA ALA A 354 15.19 -20.72 19.57
C ALA A 354 15.03 -20.87 21.10
N ASP A 355 14.76 -22.09 21.58
CA ASP A 355 14.66 -22.43 23.01
C ASP A 355 16.03 -22.60 23.71
N ARG A 356 17.13 -22.31 23.01
CA ARG A 356 18.52 -22.51 23.45
C ARG A 356 18.81 -23.97 23.81
N LYS A 357 18.20 -24.92 23.09
CA LYS A 357 18.53 -26.35 23.18
C LYS A 357 19.52 -26.74 22.11
N ILE A 358 20.51 -27.55 22.46
CA ILE A 358 21.56 -28.03 21.56
C ILE A 358 20.94 -29.00 20.55
N VAL A 359 21.04 -28.65 19.27
CA VAL A 359 20.62 -29.46 18.10
C VAL A 359 21.84 -30.08 17.41
N LYS A 360 22.97 -29.35 17.40
CA LYS A 360 24.26 -29.88 16.94
C LYS A 360 25.35 -29.52 17.93
N LEU A 361 26.25 -30.45 18.21
CA LEU A 361 27.49 -30.16 18.93
C LEU A 361 28.60 -31.07 18.43
N ASN A 362 29.68 -30.48 17.94
CA ASN A 362 30.86 -31.22 17.50
C ASN A 362 32.08 -30.65 18.20
N ILE A 363 32.88 -31.53 18.80
CA ILE A 363 34.13 -31.20 19.49
C ILE A 363 35.24 -31.94 18.75
N ARG A 364 36.26 -31.22 18.29
CA ARG A 364 37.37 -31.72 17.48
C ARG A 364 38.73 -31.34 18.06
#